data_AF-M4S6Z5-F1
#
_entry.id   AF-M4S6Z5-F1
#
_cell.length_a   1.000
_cell.length_b   1.000
_cell.length_c   1.000
_cell.angle_alpha   90.00
_cell.angle_beta   90.00
_cell.angle_gamma   90.00
#
_symmetry.space_group_name_H-M   'P 1'
#
loop_
_entity.id
_entity.type
_entity.pdbx_description
1 polymer ?
#
loop_
_entity_poly.entity_id
_entity_poly.type
_entity_poly.pdbx_seq_one_letter_code
_entity_poly.pdbx_strand_id
1 'polypeptide(L)'
;MLPDIDLRIDNMLKALEQVVIPALPSDGRLARDQVNLVIGHLRMVKDQWRFAVKFEAGSLANMIRLGTDLAGQADERYQDELGAALAAARDADPTDQAALAAVIGTLGGVIDRIILGEDGRVPLPPPAFAAVIDYGRRQARRERSWFAGTGLDPDRAELPTIAQTMGAAS
;
A
#
# COMPACT_ATOMS: atom_id res chain seq x y z
N MET A 1 23.99 1.99 21.70
CA MET A 1 22.60 1.52 21.58
C MET A 1 21.92 2.35 20.51
N LEU A 2 21.38 1.73 19.46
CA LEU A 2 20.65 2.46 18.43
C LEU A 2 19.27 2.82 19.00
N PRO A 3 18.83 4.09 18.92
CA PRO A 3 17.50 4.46 19.36
C PRO A 3 16.45 3.80 18.46
N ASP A 4 15.41 3.24 19.08
CA ASP A 4 14.28 2.67 18.38
C ASP A 4 13.55 3.74 17.52
N ILE A 5 12.86 3.28 16.47
CA ILE A 5 12.18 4.12 15.49
C ILE A 5 11.13 5.02 16.15
N ASP A 6 10.36 4.52 17.14
CA ASP A 6 9.37 5.36 17.82
C ASP A 6 10.02 6.54 18.55
N LEU A 7 11.12 6.30 19.26
CA LEU A 7 11.86 7.35 19.96
C LEU A 7 12.41 8.39 18.98
N ARG A 8 12.90 7.94 17.82
CA ARG A 8 13.37 8.84 16.76
C ARG A 8 12.23 9.71 16.24
N ILE A 9 11.05 9.14 16.00
CA ILE A 9 9.85 9.89 15.56
C ILE A 9 9.40 10.87 16.63
N ASP A 10 9.34 10.45 17.89
CA ASP A 10 8.94 11.32 19.00
C ASP A 10 9.87 12.51 19.18
N ASN A 11 11.17 12.31 19.01
CA ASN A 11 12.14 13.41 19.02
C ASN A 11 11.93 14.39 17.85
N MET A 12 11.63 13.89 16.65
CA MET A 12 11.32 14.74 15.50
C MET A 12 10.03 15.55 15.73
N LEU A 13 8.96 14.92 16.22
CA LEU A 13 7.71 15.58 16.57
C LEU A 13 7.94 16.67 17.62
N LYS A 14 8.66 16.36 18.70
CA LYS A 14 9.00 17.30 19.75
C LYS A 14 9.78 18.51 19.21
N ALA A 15 10.75 18.30 18.33
CA ALA A 15 11.52 19.38 17.73
C ALA A 15 10.63 20.29 16.88
N LEU A 16 9.75 19.72 16.06
CA LEU A 16 8.83 20.49 15.22
C LEU A 16 7.84 21.30 16.07
N GLU A 17 7.22 20.67 17.07
CA GLU A 17 6.17 21.27 17.90
C GLU A 17 6.70 22.30 18.90
N GLN A 18 7.86 22.03 19.52
CA GLN A 18 8.35 22.84 20.64
C GLN A 18 9.44 23.84 20.26
N VAL A 19 10.08 23.66 19.10
CA VAL A 19 11.18 24.53 18.66
C VAL A 19 10.83 25.22 17.34
N VAL A 20 10.48 24.44 16.31
CA VAL A 20 10.29 25.00 14.96
C VAL A 20 9.03 25.84 14.88
N ILE A 21 7.85 25.31 15.22
CA ILE A 21 6.59 26.06 15.17
C ILE A 21 6.66 27.37 15.98
N PRO A 22 7.15 27.38 17.24
CA PRO A 22 7.23 28.62 18.03
C PRO A 22 8.22 29.65 17.46
N ALA A 23 9.27 29.21 16.77
CA ALA A 23 10.25 30.09 16.15
C ALA A 23 9.79 30.69 14.82
N LEU A 24 8.72 30.17 14.20
CA LEU A 24 8.20 30.71 12.95
C LEU A 24 7.50 32.07 13.16
N PRO A 25 7.72 33.05 12.27
CA PRO A 25 6.96 34.30 12.26
C PRO A 25 5.44 34.06 12.30
N SER A 26 4.70 34.96 12.93
CA SER A 26 3.24 34.85 13.07
C SER A 26 2.50 35.05 11.74
N ASP A 27 3.09 35.77 10.80
CA ASP A 27 2.59 35.99 9.43
C ASP A 27 3.02 34.88 8.45
N GLY A 28 3.90 33.97 8.87
CA GLY A 28 4.37 32.83 8.10
C GLY A 28 3.37 31.68 7.99
N ARG A 29 2.11 31.96 7.59
CA ARG A 29 1.02 30.97 7.56
C ARG A 29 1.38 29.73 6.75
N LEU A 30 1.91 29.90 5.55
CA LEU A 30 2.29 28.79 4.68
C LEU A 30 3.35 27.89 5.31
N ALA A 31 4.36 28.47 5.96
CA ALA A 31 5.41 27.70 6.64
C ALA A 31 4.83 26.88 7.80
N ARG A 32 3.93 27.46 8.58
CA ARG A 32 3.21 26.77 9.67
C ARG A 32 2.37 25.62 9.14
N ASP A 33 1.67 25.82 8.01
CA ASP A 33 0.89 24.77 7.36
C ASP A 33 1.78 23.61 6.91
N GLN A 34 2.95 23.88 6.30
CA GLN A 34 3.90 22.85 5.91
C GLN A 34 4.47 22.07 7.11
N VAL A 35 4.78 22.75 8.23
CA VAL A 35 5.24 22.05 9.43
C VAL A 35 4.15 21.15 10.00
N ASN A 36 2.90 21.61 10.04
CA ASN A 36 1.77 20.81 10.48
C ASN A 36 1.53 19.59 9.56
N LEU A 37 1.73 19.73 8.25
CA LEU A 37 1.70 18.62 7.30
C LEU A 37 2.74 17.56 7.66
N VAL A 38 4.00 17.97 7.90
CA VAL A 38 5.08 17.05 8.30
C VAL A 38 4.77 16.35 9.63
N ILE A 39 4.25 17.08 10.63
CA ILE A 39 3.81 16.50 11.91
C ILE A 39 2.74 15.42 11.67
N GLY A 40 1.75 15.71 10.82
CA GLY A 40 0.72 14.76 10.43
C GLY A 40 1.30 13.47 9.83
N HIS A 41 2.23 13.60 8.89
CA HIS A 41 2.91 12.45 8.29
C HIS A 41 3.74 11.66 9.30
N LEU A 42 4.48 12.33 10.19
CA LEU A 42 5.28 11.65 11.21
C LEU A 42 4.43 10.83 12.18
N ARG A 43 3.27 11.36 12.60
CA ARG A 43 2.30 10.62 13.43
C ARG A 43 1.76 9.40 12.68
N MET A 44 1.40 9.56 11.41
CA MET A 44 0.95 8.45 10.58
C MET A 44 2.03 7.37 10.42
N VAL A 45 3.28 7.76 10.14
CA VAL A 45 4.42 6.83 10.06
C VAL A 45 4.64 6.09 11.38
N LYS A 46 4.45 6.77 12.54
CA LYS A 46 4.56 6.15 13.87
C LYS A 46 3.58 4.98 14.03
N ASP A 47 2.36 5.14 13.54
CA ASP A 47 1.32 4.12 13.62
C ASP A 47 1.53 2.98 12.61
N GLN A 48 2.16 3.28 11.48
CA GLN A 48 2.28 2.38 10.33
C GLN A 48 3.57 1.54 10.30
N TRP A 49 4.71 2.07 10.77
CA TRP A 49 6.02 1.52 10.44
C TRP A 49 6.20 0.04 10.85
N ARG A 50 5.64 -0.36 11.99
CA ARG A 50 5.70 -1.75 12.50
C ARG A 50 4.99 -2.76 11.60
N PHE A 51 4.10 -2.26 10.76
CA PHE A 51 3.23 -3.05 9.90
C PHE A 51 3.59 -2.91 8.42
N ALA A 52 4.56 -2.06 8.05
CA ALA A 52 4.85 -1.73 6.64
C ALA A 52 5.14 -2.97 5.80
N VAL A 53 6.00 -3.86 6.29
CA VAL A 53 6.32 -5.12 5.60
C VAL A 53 5.11 -6.04 5.48
N LYS A 54 4.29 -6.15 6.53
CA LYS A 54 3.04 -6.94 6.49
C LYS A 54 2.02 -6.36 5.52
N PHE A 55 1.99 -5.03 5.40
CA PHE A 55 1.16 -4.35 4.43
C PHE A 55 1.60 -4.71 3.01
N GLU A 56 2.89 -4.65 2.70
CA GLU A 56 3.39 -5.06 1.38
C GLU A 56 3.13 -6.54 1.10
N ALA A 57 3.41 -7.43 2.05
CA ALA A 57 3.20 -8.87 1.89
C ALA A 57 1.73 -9.20 1.60
N GLY A 58 0.78 -8.58 2.31
CA GLY A 58 -0.64 -8.78 2.04
C GLY A 58 -1.12 -8.14 0.72
N SER A 59 -0.46 -7.07 0.26
CA SER A 59 -0.74 -6.47 -1.07
C SER A 59 -0.30 -7.44 -2.16
N LEU A 60 0.90 -8.02 -2.02
CA LEU A 60 1.40 -9.06 -2.91
C LEU A 60 0.49 -10.29 -2.92
N ALA A 61 0.02 -10.76 -1.75
CA ALA A 61 -0.89 -11.90 -1.67
C ALA A 61 -2.20 -11.67 -2.45
N ASN A 62 -2.79 -10.47 -2.33
CA ASN A 62 -3.96 -10.09 -3.13
C ASN A 62 -3.65 -10.05 -4.63
N MET A 63 -2.46 -9.57 -5.01
CA MET A 63 -2.03 -9.49 -6.41
C MET A 63 -1.75 -10.88 -7.01
N ILE A 64 -1.14 -11.80 -6.24
CA ILE A 64 -0.96 -13.20 -6.63
C ILE A 64 -2.32 -13.86 -6.88
N ARG A 65 -3.31 -13.61 -6.02
CA ARG A 65 -4.68 -14.11 -6.24
C ARG A 65 -5.26 -13.59 -7.55
N LEU A 66 -5.20 -12.28 -7.79
CA LEU A 66 -5.64 -11.68 -9.04
C LEU A 66 -4.94 -12.28 -10.25
N GLY A 67 -3.60 -12.36 -10.24
CA GLY A 67 -2.84 -12.95 -11.34
C GLY A 67 -3.19 -14.43 -11.58
N THR A 68 -3.45 -15.19 -10.51
CA THR A 68 -3.89 -16.59 -10.61
C THR A 68 -5.29 -16.69 -11.25
N ASP A 69 -6.22 -15.83 -10.85
CA ASP A 69 -7.57 -15.78 -11.42
C ASP A 69 -7.54 -15.36 -12.91
N LEU A 70 -6.61 -14.47 -13.27
CA LEU A 70 -6.42 -14.02 -14.66
C LEU A 70 -5.71 -15.05 -15.54
N ALA A 71 -4.89 -15.95 -15.00
CA ALA A 71 -4.14 -16.92 -15.80
C ALA A 71 -5.05 -17.81 -16.67
N GLY A 72 -6.23 -18.19 -16.18
CA GLY A 72 -7.20 -18.97 -16.97
C GLY A 72 -7.98 -18.17 -18.01
N GLN A 73 -7.81 -16.85 -18.06
CA GLN A 73 -8.60 -15.93 -18.89
C GLN A 73 -7.73 -15.04 -19.80
N ALA A 74 -6.42 -14.98 -19.54
CA ALA A 74 -5.48 -14.16 -20.28
C ALA A 74 -5.21 -14.73 -21.67
N ASP A 75 -4.99 -13.83 -22.64
CA ASP A 75 -4.51 -14.16 -23.97
C ASP A 75 -3.19 -14.96 -23.89
N GLU A 76 -3.01 -15.92 -24.80
CA GLU A 76 -1.84 -16.81 -24.87
C GLU A 76 -0.52 -16.03 -24.83
N ARG A 77 -0.47 -14.83 -25.43
CA ARG A 77 0.72 -13.97 -25.47
C ARG A 77 1.23 -13.53 -24.08
N TYR A 78 0.40 -13.60 -23.05
CA TYR A 78 0.76 -13.20 -21.68
C TYR A 78 1.02 -14.38 -20.74
N GLN A 79 0.73 -15.62 -21.17
CA GLN A 79 0.73 -16.79 -20.27
C GLN A 79 2.11 -17.07 -19.67
N ASP A 80 3.16 -17.10 -20.48
CA ASP A 80 4.52 -17.37 -20.03
C ASP A 80 5.04 -16.28 -19.08
N GLU A 81 4.79 -15.02 -19.44
CA GLU A 81 5.21 -13.87 -18.64
C GLU A 81 4.49 -13.80 -17.30
N LEU A 82 3.17 -14.04 -17.29
CA LEU A 82 2.37 -14.10 -16.08
C LEU A 82 2.78 -15.28 -15.20
N GLY A 83 3.04 -16.45 -15.78
CA GLY A 83 3.51 -17.63 -15.07
C GLY A 83 4.85 -17.38 -14.36
N ALA A 84 5.81 -16.78 -15.06
CA ALA A 84 7.10 -16.41 -14.49
C ALA A 84 6.98 -15.36 -13.37
N ALA A 85 6.17 -14.32 -13.57
CA ALA A 85 5.94 -13.29 -12.57
C ALA A 85 5.23 -13.83 -11.32
N LEU A 86 4.26 -14.74 -11.49
CA LEU A 86 3.59 -15.42 -10.38
C LEU A 86 4.52 -16.34 -9.60
N ALA A 87 5.43 -17.05 -10.28
CA ALA A 87 6.44 -17.87 -9.61
C ALA A 87 7.37 -17.00 -8.75
N ALA A 88 7.95 -15.94 -9.35
CA ALA A 88 8.82 -15.01 -8.62
C ALA A 88 8.12 -14.34 -7.43
N ALA A 89 6.83 -13.98 -7.59
CA ALA A 89 6.04 -13.40 -6.51
C ALA A 89 5.80 -14.38 -5.35
N ARG A 90 5.62 -15.68 -5.62
CA ARG A 90 5.43 -16.71 -4.58
C ARG A 90 6.73 -17.05 -3.84
N ASP A 91 7.86 -16.91 -4.51
CA ASP A 91 9.18 -17.20 -3.95
C ASP A 91 9.80 -15.99 -3.22
N ALA A 92 9.15 -14.83 -3.25
CA ALA A 92 9.64 -13.61 -2.60
C ALA A 92 9.69 -13.76 -1.07
N ASP A 93 10.75 -13.25 -0.44
CA ASP A 93 10.87 -13.20 1.01
C ASP A 93 9.80 -12.25 1.59
N PRO A 94 8.84 -12.75 2.41
CA PRO A 94 7.78 -11.92 2.97
C PRO A 94 8.27 -10.92 4.04
N THR A 95 9.55 -10.96 4.39
CA THR A 95 10.18 -10.06 5.36
C THR A 95 11.04 -8.97 4.72
N ASP A 96 11.37 -9.10 3.44
CA ASP A 96 12.17 -8.14 2.69
C ASP A 96 11.28 -7.17 1.91
N GLN A 97 11.14 -5.95 2.43
CA GLN A 97 10.34 -4.90 1.81
C GLN A 97 10.78 -4.57 0.38
N ALA A 98 12.09 -4.58 0.09
CA ALA A 98 12.61 -4.23 -1.23
C ALA A 98 12.31 -5.35 -2.24
N ALA A 99 12.47 -6.61 -1.83
CA ALA A 99 12.10 -7.76 -2.64
C ALA A 99 10.60 -7.76 -2.96
N LEU A 100 9.75 -7.52 -1.94
CA LEU A 100 8.30 -7.41 -2.10
C LEU A 100 7.91 -6.31 -3.09
N ALA A 101 8.47 -5.11 -2.95
CA ALA A 101 8.19 -4.00 -3.86
C ALA A 101 8.59 -4.31 -5.31
N ALA A 102 9.72 -4.97 -5.52
CA ALA A 102 10.20 -5.35 -6.85
C ALA A 102 9.26 -6.37 -7.53
N VAL A 103 8.81 -7.39 -6.80
CA VAL A 103 7.90 -8.40 -7.37
C VAL A 103 6.48 -7.85 -7.54
N ILE A 104 6.01 -6.96 -6.67
CA ILE A 104 4.73 -6.24 -6.85
C ILE A 104 4.78 -5.43 -8.16
N GLY A 105 5.85 -4.67 -8.39
CA GLY A 105 6.00 -3.88 -9.62
C GLY A 105 6.03 -4.76 -10.87
N THR A 106 6.74 -5.89 -10.81
CA THR A 106 6.84 -6.84 -11.92
C THR A 106 5.50 -7.50 -12.23
N LEU A 107 4.85 -8.11 -11.23
CA LEU A 107 3.57 -8.78 -11.40
C LEU A 107 2.46 -7.79 -11.79
N GLY A 108 2.42 -6.62 -11.14
CA GLY A 108 1.49 -5.55 -11.45
C GLY A 108 1.60 -5.10 -12.91
N GLY A 109 2.81 -4.90 -13.43
CA GLY A 109 3.03 -4.52 -14.82
C GLY A 109 2.58 -5.58 -15.85
N VAL A 110 2.58 -6.87 -15.48
CA VAL A 110 2.00 -7.92 -16.33
C VAL A 110 0.47 -7.89 -16.26
N ILE A 111 -0.09 -7.79 -15.06
CA ILE A 111 -1.55 -7.69 -14.85
C ILE A 111 -2.13 -6.48 -15.57
N ASP A 112 -1.48 -5.32 -15.49
CA ASP A 112 -1.92 -4.10 -16.18
C ASP A 112 -1.95 -4.30 -17.69
N ARG A 113 -0.95 -4.96 -18.27
CA ARG A 113 -0.94 -5.28 -19.71
C ARG A 113 -2.03 -6.27 -20.10
N ILE A 114 -2.37 -7.23 -19.23
CA ILE A 114 -3.50 -8.14 -19.45
C ILE A 114 -4.83 -7.36 -19.43
N ILE A 115 -5.01 -6.49 -18.44
CA ILE A 115 -6.22 -5.66 -18.28
C ILE A 115 -6.38 -4.70 -19.45
N LEU A 116 -5.28 -4.06 -19.87
CA LEU A 116 -5.29 -3.12 -20.99
C LEU A 116 -5.35 -3.84 -22.34
N GLY A 117 -4.80 -5.04 -22.50
CA GLY A 117 -4.85 -5.79 -23.74
C GLY A 117 -4.41 -4.96 -24.96
N GLU A 118 -5.34 -4.71 -25.88
CA GLU A 118 -5.17 -3.84 -27.06
C GLU A 118 -5.57 -2.37 -26.79
N ASP A 119 -4.92 -1.72 -25.82
CA ASP A 119 -5.21 -0.34 -25.38
C ASP A 119 -6.66 -0.13 -24.89
N GLY A 120 -7.25 -1.14 -24.25
CA GLY A 120 -8.60 -1.13 -23.71
C GLY A 120 -9.70 -1.28 -24.76
N ARG A 121 -9.34 -1.61 -26.01
CA ARG A 121 -10.33 -1.80 -27.10
C ARG A 121 -11.11 -3.10 -26.99
N VAL A 122 -10.54 -4.11 -26.34
CA VAL A 122 -11.19 -5.41 -26.11
C VAL A 122 -11.65 -5.47 -24.65
N PRO A 123 -12.94 -5.67 -24.38
CA PRO A 123 -13.43 -5.79 -23.01
C PRO A 123 -12.90 -7.05 -22.35
N LEU A 124 -12.61 -6.95 -21.05
CA LEU A 124 -12.26 -8.12 -20.24
C LEU A 124 -13.41 -9.14 -20.24
N PRO A 125 -13.10 -10.45 -20.34
CA PRO A 125 -14.08 -11.50 -20.10
C PRO A 125 -14.76 -11.30 -18.73
N PRO A 126 -16.06 -11.61 -18.57
CA PRO A 126 -16.76 -11.41 -17.30
C PRO A 126 -16.06 -12.00 -16.06
N PRO A 127 -15.44 -13.20 -16.13
CA PRO A 127 -14.67 -13.73 -15.00
C PRO A 127 -13.45 -12.87 -14.63
N ALA A 128 -12.70 -12.39 -15.63
CA ALA A 128 -11.54 -11.53 -15.41
C ALA A 128 -11.94 -10.17 -14.82
N PHE A 129 -13.03 -9.59 -15.33
CA PHE A 129 -13.59 -8.36 -14.76
C PHE A 129 -14.00 -8.55 -13.29
N ALA A 130 -14.69 -9.65 -12.97
CA ALA A 130 -15.08 -9.96 -11.59
C ALA A 130 -13.86 -10.11 -10.66
N ALA A 131 -12.77 -10.73 -11.14
CA ALA A 131 -11.53 -10.87 -10.38
C ALA A 131 -10.88 -9.51 -10.06
N VAL A 132 -10.84 -8.59 -11.04
CA VAL A 132 -10.34 -7.22 -10.84
C VAL A 132 -11.17 -6.47 -9.79
N ILE A 133 -12.50 -6.57 -9.86
CA ILE A 133 -13.39 -5.93 -8.88
C ILE A 133 -13.21 -6.53 -7.48
N ASP A 134 -13.05 -7.85 -7.34
CA ASP A 134 -12.78 -8.48 -6.05
C ASP A 134 -11.43 -8.04 -5.47
N TYR A 135 -10.38 -8.02 -6.30
CA TYR A 135 -9.08 -7.47 -5.92
C TYR A 135 -9.20 -6.04 -5.40
N GLY A 136 -9.85 -5.15 -6.17
CA GLY A 136 -10.06 -3.75 -5.81
C GLY A 136 -10.80 -3.60 -4.48
N ARG A 137 -11.84 -4.40 -4.25
CA ARG A 137 -12.57 -4.40 -2.96
C ARG A 137 -11.67 -4.75 -1.78
N ARG A 138 -10.86 -5.81 -1.90
CA ARG A 138 -9.98 -6.25 -0.80
C ARG A 138 -8.84 -5.28 -0.56
N GLN A 139 -8.22 -4.79 -1.62
CA GLN A 139 -7.11 -3.86 -1.53
C GLN A 139 -7.58 -2.51 -0.98
N ALA A 140 -8.69 -1.97 -1.48
CA ALA A 140 -9.28 -0.74 -0.96
C ALA A 140 -9.60 -0.84 0.53
N ARG A 141 -10.15 -1.97 1.02
CA ARG A 141 -10.41 -2.15 2.46
C ARG A 141 -9.12 -2.04 3.29
N ARG A 142 -8.01 -2.59 2.80
CA ARG A 142 -6.70 -2.54 3.48
C ARG A 142 -6.13 -1.12 3.48
N GLU A 143 -6.15 -0.45 2.34
CA GLU A 143 -5.65 0.92 2.17
C GLU A 143 -6.47 1.92 2.98
N ARG A 144 -7.80 1.82 2.96
CA ARG A 144 -8.68 2.62 3.81
C ARG A 144 -8.32 2.48 5.29
N SER A 145 -8.09 1.24 5.75
CA SER A 145 -7.68 0.96 7.14
C SER A 145 -6.28 1.52 7.44
N TRP A 146 -5.36 1.45 6.48
CA TRP A 146 -4.00 2.00 6.57
C TRP A 146 -3.98 3.52 6.73
N PHE A 147 -4.86 4.22 6.02
CA PHE A 147 -4.96 5.69 6.02
C PHE A 147 -6.09 6.24 6.90
N ALA A 148 -6.77 5.41 7.70
CA ALA A 148 -7.91 5.82 8.53
C ALA A 148 -7.58 6.98 9.47
N GLY A 149 -6.34 7.05 9.97
CA GLY A 149 -5.85 8.12 10.85
C GLY A 149 -5.81 9.52 10.21
N THR A 150 -5.85 9.63 8.88
CA THR A 150 -5.92 10.93 8.18
C THR A 150 -7.25 11.64 8.38
N GLY A 151 -8.31 10.88 8.71
CA GLY A 151 -9.65 11.40 8.85
C GLY A 151 -10.37 11.75 7.54
N LEU A 152 -9.77 11.42 6.38
CA LEU A 152 -10.34 11.69 5.04
C LEU A 152 -11.41 10.68 4.62
N ASP A 153 -11.40 9.48 5.20
CA ASP A 153 -12.40 8.46 4.91
C ASP A 153 -13.68 8.72 5.73
N PRO A 154 -14.84 8.91 5.07
CA PRO A 154 -16.10 9.19 5.76
C PRO A 154 -16.59 8.02 6.61
N ASP A 155 -16.26 6.78 6.24
CA ASP A 155 -16.72 5.56 6.94
C ASP A 155 -15.62 4.98 7.83
N ARG A 156 -14.61 5.78 8.22
CA ARG A 156 -13.45 5.30 9.00
C ARG A 156 -13.82 4.59 10.31
N ALA A 157 -14.98 4.91 10.88
CA ALA A 157 -15.49 4.28 12.10
C ALA A 157 -15.86 2.80 11.90
N GLU A 158 -16.11 2.37 10.66
CA GLU A 158 -16.45 1.00 10.30
C GLU A 158 -15.22 0.17 9.90
N LEU A 159 -14.06 0.81 9.78
CA LEU A 159 -12.83 0.16 9.35
C LEU A 159 -12.16 -0.59 10.51
N PRO A 160 -11.57 -1.77 10.25
CA PRO A 160 -10.71 -2.42 11.22
C PRO A 160 -9.47 -1.56 11.51
N THR A 161 -8.87 -1.75 12.68
CA THR A 161 -7.57 -1.14 12.99
C THR A 161 -6.48 -1.69 12.07
N ILE A 162 -5.36 -0.98 11.94
CA ILE A 162 -4.18 -1.47 11.19
C ILE A 162 -3.76 -2.83 11.74
N ALA A 163 -3.67 -3.00 13.07
CA ALA A 163 -3.30 -4.25 13.69
C ALA A 163 -4.25 -5.41 13.33
N GLN A 164 -5.57 -5.18 13.36
CA GLN A 164 -6.56 -6.18 12.95
C GLN A 164 -6.44 -6.54 11.46
N THR A 165 -6.26 -5.53 10.61
CA THR A 165 -6.11 -5.71 9.15
C THR A 165 -4.87 -6.54 8.81
N MET A 166 -3.76 -6.30 9.51
CA MET A 166 -2.48 -6.96 9.29
C MET A 166 -2.37 -8.32 10.01
N GLY A 167 -3.21 -8.55 11.01
CA GLY A 167 -3.35 -9.84 11.71
C GLY A 167 -4.28 -10.83 11.01
N ALA A 168 -5.21 -10.35 10.17
CA ALA A 168 -6.17 -11.19 9.45
C ALA A 168 -5.63 -11.78 8.12
N ALA A 169 -4.34 -11.55 7.80
CA ALA A 169 -3.71 -11.95 6.55
C ALA A 169 -2.80 -13.20 6.67
N SER A 170 -3.17 -14.14 7.55
CA SER A 170 -2.57 -15.47 7.65
C SER A 170 -3.53 -16.54 7.16
#